data_AF-A0A087TNR2-F1
#
_entry.id   AF-A0A087TNR2-F1
#
_cell.length_a   1.000
_cell.length_b   1.000
_cell.length_c   1.000
_cell.angle_alpha   90.00
_cell.angle_beta   90.00
_cell.angle_gamma   90.00
#
_symmetry.space_group_name_H-M   'P 1'
#
loop_
_entity.id
_entity.type
_entity.pdbx_description
1 polymer ?
#
loop_
_entity_poly.entity_id
_entity_poly.type
_entity_poly.pdbx_seq_one_letter_code
_entity_poly.pdbx_strand_id
1 'polypeptide(L)'
;MSKRRPCDAGGSVRAAKRYCLSQAAKLGVIESVSLQNFMCHDNLKFEFEPHVNFIIGPNGSGKSAVATGIILALGGRSSVTGRYTNIKGFVKEGKKQAVVSVTLKNCGDLSYEPEKYGNKVIIERHFTTNNSSSYKIKSETG
;
A
#
# COMPACT_ATOMS: atom_id res chain seq x y z
N MET A 1 17.22 33.44 -2.73
CA MET A 1 18.08 32.35 -3.25
C MET A 1 17.25 31.08 -3.35
N SER A 2 16.73 30.78 -4.55
CA SER A 2 15.91 29.59 -4.81
C SER A 2 16.81 28.36 -4.86
N LYS A 3 16.70 27.45 -3.88
CA LYS A 3 17.41 26.17 -3.90
C LYS A 3 16.85 25.33 -5.04
N ARG A 4 17.73 24.88 -5.95
CA ARG A 4 17.38 24.05 -7.11
C ARG A 4 16.69 22.77 -6.65
N ARG A 5 15.66 22.37 -7.38
CA ARG A 5 14.82 21.20 -7.09
C ARG A 5 15.59 19.89 -7.42
N PRO A 6 15.43 18.82 -6.62
CA PRO A 6 16.09 17.54 -6.84
C PRO A 6 15.44 16.72 -7.98
N CYS A 7 15.30 17.30 -9.17
CA CYS A 7 14.79 16.62 -10.37
C CYS A 7 15.68 16.78 -11.61
N ASP A 8 16.94 17.20 -11.48
CA ASP A 8 17.81 17.52 -12.63
C ASP A 8 18.79 16.39 -13.04
N ALA A 9 18.43 15.11 -12.88
CA ALA A 9 19.26 13.96 -13.28
C ALA A 9 18.70 13.17 -14.50
N GLY A 10 18.87 13.73 -15.70
CA GLY A 10 19.09 13.05 -16.99
C GLY A 10 18.06 12.07 -17.58
N GLY A 11 17.91 10.87 -17.00
CA GLY A 11 17.19 9.74 -17.63
C GLY A 11 15.89 9.31 -16.93
N SER A 12 15.91 9.28 -15.59
CA SER A 12 14.77 8.88 -14.73
C SER A 12 13.69 9.98 -14.63
N VAL A 13 14.10 11.23 -14.83
CA VAL A 13 13.28 12.43 -14.63
C VAL A 13 12.06 12.47 -15.55
N ARG A 14 12.18 12.00 -16.80
CA ARG A 14 11.05 12.04 -17.75
C ARG A 14 9.93 11.07 -17.38
N ALA A 15 10.28 9.88 -16.89
CA ALA A 15 9.32 8.87 -16.45
C ALA A 15 8.63 9.31 -15.15
N ALA A 16 9.39 9.78 -14.16
CA ALA A 16 8.84 10.34 -12.92
C ALA A 16 7.93 11.54 -13.17
N LYS A 17 8.33 12.45 -14.07
CA LYS A 17 7.51 13.61 -14.45
C LYS A 17 6.21 13.19 -15.15
N ARG A 18 6.24 12.19 -16.04
CA ARG A 18 5.00 11.63 -16.63
C ARG A 18 4.10 10.96 -15.60
N TYR A 19 4.68 10.22 -14.66
CA TYR A 19 3.96 9.56 -13.56
C TYR A 19 3.24 10.58 -12.65
N CYS A 20 3.91 11.68 -12.29
CA CYS A 20 3.30 12.75 -11.48
C CYS A 20 2.34 13.66 -12.27
N LEU A 21 2.39 13.66 -13.61
CA LEU A 21 1.49 14.42 -14.49
C LEU A 21 0.29 13.62 -14.98
N SER A 22 0.19 12.31 -14.70
CA SER A 22 -0.97 11.50 -15.09
C SER A 22 -2.25 11.99 -14.39
N GLN A 23 -3.38 11.98 -15.12
CA GLN A 23 -4.63 12.72 -14.85
C GLN A 23 -5.38 12.39 -13.53
N ALA A 24 -4.80 11.55 -12.66
CA ALA A 24 -5.31 11.31 -11.32
C ALA A 24 -4.97 12.46 -10.35
N ALA A 25 -5.56 12.42 -9.15
CA ALA A 25 -5.04 13.19 -8.02
C ALA A 25 -3.54 12.90 -7.83
N LYS A 26 -2.75 13.96 -7.62
CA LYS A 26 -1.28 13.87 -7.58
C LYS A 26 -0.75 13.24 -6.30
N LEU A 27 -1.53 13.22 -5.23
CA LEU A 27 -1.14 12.73 -3.91
C LEU A 27 -2.31 12.08 -3.18
N GLY A 28 -2.00 11.20 -2.22
CA GLY A 28 -2.98 10.57 -1.34
C GLY A 28 -3.83 9.47 -2.00
N VAL A 29 -3.51 9.08 -3.23
CA VAL A 29 -4.18 8.00 -3.95
C VAL A 29 -3.52 6.67 -3.61
N ILE A 30 -4.32 5.64 -3.33
CA ILE A 30 -3.83 4.26 -3.19
C ILE A 30 -3.57 3.73 -4.60
N GLU A 31 -2.31 3.41 -4.89
CA GLU A 31 -1.90 2.87 -6.19
C GLU A 31 -1.89 1.35 -6.22
N SER A 32 -1.57 0.72 -5.08
CA SER A 32 -1.58 -0.73 -5.00
C SER A 32 -1.75 -1.22 -3.58
N VAL A 33 -2.21 -2.47 -3.48
CA VAL A 33 -2.17 -3.27 -2.26
C VAL A 33 -1.48 -4.60 -2.55
N SER A 34 -0.66 -5.07 -1.61
CA SER A 34 -0.06 -6.40 -1.63
C SER A 34 -0.37 -7.12 -0.32
N LEU A 35 -0.83 -8.37 -0.41
CA LEU A 35 -1.17 -9.22 0.71
C LEU A 35 -0.32 -10.50 0.62
N GLN A 36 0.51 -10.76 1.63
CA GLN A 36 1.32 -11.96 1.71
C GLN A 36 0.92 -12.79 2.92
N ASN A 37 0.68 -14.09 2.72
CA ASN A 37 0.24 -15.04 3.74
C ASN A 37 -0.97 -14.51 4.55
N PHE A 38 -1.94 -13.93 3.86
CA PHE A 38 -3.04 -13.18 4.47
C PHE A 38 -4.39 -13.82 4.13
N MET A 39 -5.14 -14.23 5.16
CA MET A 39 -6.40 -14.96 5.02
C MET A 39 -6.25 -16.18 4.08
N CYS A 40 -6.96 -16.19 2.94
CA CYS A 40 -6.90 -17.25 1.94
C CYS A 40 -5.75 -17.07 0.92
N HIS A 41 -5.04 -15.95 0.92
CA HIS A 41 -4.05 -15.60 -0.10
C HIS A 41 -2.62 -15.89 0.35
N ASP A 42 -1.85 -16.65 -0.43
CA ASP A 42 -0.39 -16.75 -0.23
C ASP A 42 0.30 -15.47 -0.69
N ASN A 43 -0.08 -14.98 -1.88
CA ASN A 43 0.38 -13.73 -2.44
C ASN A 43 -0.71 -13.15 -3.35
N LEU A 44 -1.22 -11.98 -3.01
CA LEU A 44 -2.15 -11.20 -3.84
C LEU A 44 -1.58 -9.80 -4.02
N LYS A 45 -1.40 -9.37 -5.26
CA LYS A 45 -1.07 -7.98 -5.60
C LYS A 45 -2.19 -7.41 -6.46
N PHE A 46 -2.66 -6.23 -6.11
CA PHE A 46 -3.67 -5.50 -6.86
C PHE A 46 -3.17 -4.08 -7.15
N GLU A 47 -3.14 -3.71 -8.43
CA GLU A 47 -2.80 -2.36 -8.88
C GLU A 47 -4.11 -1.62 -9.20
N PHE A 48 -4.28 -0.44 -8.63
CA PHE A 48 -5.49 0.36 -8.76
C PHE A 48 -5.33 1.35 -9.93
N GLU A 49 -6.39 1.48 -10.70
CA GLU A 49 -6.58 2.56 -11.65
C GLU A 49 -6.89 3.89 -10.94
N PRO A 50 -6.51 5.05 -11.51
CA PRO A 50 -6.66 6.40 -10.94
C PRO A 50 -8.01 6.83 -10.38
N HIS A 51 -9.11 6.24 -10.82
CA HIS A 51 -10.45 6.79 -10.60
C HIS A 51 -11.39 5.77 -9.96
N VAL A 52 -11.73 4.72 -10.70
CA VAL A 52 -12.72 3.73 -10.29
C VAL A 52 -12.16 2.34 -10.53
N ASN A 53 -12.27 1.48 -9.51
CA ASN A 53 -11.79 0.11 -9.54
C ASN A 53 -12.93 -0.82 -9.15
N PHE A 54 -13.17 -1.86 -9.97
CA PHE A 54 -14.17 -2.88 -9.69
C PHE A 54 -13.49 -4.19 -9.28
N ILE A 55 -13.72 -4.63 -8.04
CA ILE A 55 -13.22 -5.92 -7.54
C ILE A 55 -14.36 -6.92 -7.63
N ILE A 56 -14.33 -7.76 -8.67
CA ILE A 56 -15.38 -8.75 -8.98
C ILE A 56 -14.88 -10.18 -8.76
N GLY A 57 -15.81 -11.12 -8.62
CA GLY A 57 -15.51 -12.55 -8.49
C GLY A 57 -16.50 -13.32 -7.61
N PRO A 58 -16.42 -14.65 -7.58
CA PRO A 58 -17.35 -15.51 -6.83
C PRO A 58 -17.36 -15.23 -5.32
N ASN A 59 -18.43 -15.61 -4.64
CA ASN A 59 -18.46 -15.59 -3.18
C ASN A 59 -17.37 -16.51 -2.60
N GLY A 60 -16.70 -16.06 -1.54
CA GLY A 60 -15.57 -16.78 -0.95
C GLY A 60 -14.22 -16.61 -1.66
N SER A 61 -14.13 -15.94 -2.82
CA SER A 61 -12.86 -15.76 -3.55
C SER A 61 -11.84 -14.82 -2.90
N GLY A 62 -12.17 -14.26 -1.73
CA GLY A 62 -11.27 -13.37 -1.00
C GLY A 62 -11.27 -11.90 -1.44
N LYS A 63 -12.30 -11.42 -2.16
CA LYS A 63 -12.44 -10.00 -2.55
C LYS A 63 -12.32 -9.03 -1.36
N SER A 64 -13.03 -9.33 -0.27
CA SER A 64 -12.99 -8.51 0.96
C SER A 64 -11.59 -8.44 1.58
N ALA A 65 -10.67 -9.35 1.23
CA ALA A 65 -9.30 -9.32 1.72
C ALA A 65 -8.57 -8.06 1.24
N VAL A 66 -8.88 -7.55 0.04
CA VAL A 66 -8.31 -6.29 -0.47
C VAL A 66 -8.67 -5.12 0.43
N ALA A 67 -9.96 -4.90 0.67
CA ALA A 67 -10.42 -3.83 1.56
C ALA A 67 -9.92 -4.02 3.00
N THR A 68 -9.91 -5.26 3.50
CA THR A 68 -9.42 -5.57 4.85
C THR A 68 -7.92 -5.30 4.99
N GLY A 69 -7.13 -5.66 3.98
CA GLY A 69 -5.69 -5.40 3.94
C GLY A 69 -5.39 -3.91 3.95
N ILE A 70 -6.16 -3.10 3.18
CA ILE A 70 -6.04 -1.64 3.20
C ILE A 70 -6.34 -1.07 4.59
N ILE A 71 -7.46 -1.47 5.21
CA ILE A 71 -7.84 -1.03 6.56
C ILE A 71 -6.70 -1.36 7.54
N LEU A 72 -6.17 -2.57 7.51
CA LEU A 72 -5.13 -3.00 8.44
C LEU A 72 -3.79 -2.29 8.18
N ALA A 73 -3.38 -2.12 6.92
CA ALA A 73 -2.15 -1.43 6.56
C ALA A 73 -2.15 0.04 6.99
N LEU A 74 -3.31 0.70 6.92
CA LEU A 74 -3.46 2.12 7.26
C LEU A 74 -3.83 2.39 8.72
N GLY A 75 -3.58 1.45 9.64
CA GLY A 75 -3.78 1.70 11.08
C GLY A 75 -5.16 1.32 11.62
N GLY A 76 -6.06 0.79 10.80
CA GLY A 76 -7.38 0.34 11.21
C GLY A 76 -7.33 -0.78 12.25
N ARG A 77 -8.32 -0.78 13.14
CA ARG A 77 -8.52 -1.84 14.14
C ARG A 77 -9.07 -3.09 13.47
N SER A 78 -8.56 -4.25 13.87
CA SER A 78 -9.03 -5.56 13.40
C SER A 78 -10.55 -5.73 13.49
N SER A 79 -11.16 -5.27 14.59
CA SER A 79 -12.61 -5.37 14.83
C SER A 79 -13.46 -4.63 13.80
N VAL A 80 -12.97 -3.56 13.17
CA VAL A 80 -13.71 -2.78 12.15
C VAL A 80 -13.93 -3.59 10.87
N THR A 81 -13.10 -4.60 10.62
CA THR A 81 -13.18 -5.44 9.42
C THR A 81 -14.38 -6.40 9.43
N GLY A 82 -14.99 -6.63 10.59
CA GLY A 82 -16.06 -7.64 10.77
C GLY A 82 -15.61 -9.09 10.56
N ARG A 83 -14.29 -9.37 10.56
CA ARG A 83 -13.72 -10.71 10.33
C ARG A 83 -13.10 -11.33 11.57
N TYR A 84 -12.09 -10.66 12.14
CA TYR A 84 -11.42 -11.10 13.36
C TYR A 84 -11.23 -9.93 14.31
N THR A 85 -11.36 -10.17 15.61
CA THR A 85 -11.12 -9.16 16.65
C THR A 85 -9.63 -8.94 16.90
N ASN A 86 -8.80 -9.97 16.66
CA ASN A 86 -7.36 -9.94 16.86
C ASN A 86 -6.61 -10.06 15.52
N ILE A 87 -5.49 -9.34 15.39
CA ILE A 87 -4.68 -9.31 14.17
C ILE A 87 -4.10 -10.68 13.77
N LYS A 88 -3.79 -11.54 14.74
CA LYS A 88 -3.25 -12.89 14.47
C LYS A 88 -4.20 -13.75 13.63
N GLY A 89 -5.51 -13.49 13.71
CA GLY A 89 -6.53 -14.22 12.94
C GLY A 89 -6.45 -13.97 11.44
N PHE A 90 -5.76 -12.92 11.00
CA PHE A 90 -5.56 -12.62 9.57
C PHE A 90 -4.36 -13.34 8.95
N VAL A 91 -3.52 -13.99 9.77
CA VAL A 91 -2.42 -14.80 9.24
C VAL A 91 -3.02 -16.05 8.60
N LYS A 92 -2.62 -16.32 7.35
CA LYS A 92 -3.06 -17.51 6.62
C LYS A 92 -2.71 -18.78 7.40
N GLU A 93 -3.63 -19.73 7.43
CA GLU A 93 -3.43 -21.02 8.08
C GLU A 93 -2.15 -21.70 7.59
N GLY A 94 -1.39 -22.30 8.53
CA GLY A 94 -0.09 -22.91 8.25
C GLY A 94 1.07 -21.91 8.07
N LYS A 95 0.83 -20.60 8.13
CA LYS A 95 1.88 -19.56 8.08
C LYS A 95 2.12 -18.96 9.46
N LYS A 96 3.34 -18.45 9.68
CA LYS A 96 3.75 -17.84 10.97
C LYS A 96 3.55 -16.32 11.00
N GLN A 97 3.51 -15.70 9.84
CA GLN A 97 3.42 -14.25 9.68
C GLN A 97 2.68 -13.88 8.41
N ALA A 98 2.13 -12.67 8.40
CA ALA A 98 1.53 -12.05 7.24
C ALA A 98 2.05 -10.63 7.09
N VAL A 99 2.05 -10.16 5.84
CA VAL A 99 2.43 -8.79 5.49
C VAL A 99 1.32 -8.20 4.62
N VAL A 100 0.84 -7.03 5.01
CA VAL A 100 -0.05 -6.21 4.17
C VAL A 100 0.69 -4.93 3.83
N SER A 101 0.68 -4.55 2.56
CA SER A 101 1.40 -3.39 2.04
C SER A 101 0.45 -2.54 1.21
N VAL A 102 0.49 -1.23 1.40
CA VAL A 102 -0.26 -0.24 0.62
C VAL A 102 0.73 0.78 0.07
N THR A 103 0.65 1.03 -1.24
CA THR A 103 1.44 2.08 -1.90
C THR A 103 0.58 3.31 -2.12
N LEU A 104 1.03 4.46 -1.64
CA LEU A 104 0.40 5.75 -1.83
C LEU A 104 1.19 6.59 -2.83
N LYS A 105 0.47 7.25 -3.74
CA LYS A 105 1.05 8.25 -4.64
C LYS A 105 1.52 9.47 -3.86
N ASN A 106 2.75 9.91 -4.13
CA ASN A 106 3.41 11.00 -3.41
C ASN A 106 4.00 12.02 -4.39
N CYS A 107 3.16 12.63 -5.23
CA CYS A 107 3.57 13.65 -6.20
C CYS A 107 2.92 15.01 -5.93
N GLY A 108 3.57 16.06 -6.45
CA GLY A 108 3.07 17.43 -6.41
C GLY A 108 3.61 18.23 -5.22
N ASP A 109 3.14 19.48 -5.10
CA ASP A 109 3.75 20.46 -4.19
C ASP A 109 3.53 20.12 -2.70
N LEU A 110 2.53 19.30 -2.40
CA LEU A 110 2.20 18.84 -1.04
C LEU A 110 2.62 17.39 -0.80
N SER A 111 3.62 16.89 -1.53
CA SER A 111 4.17 15.55 -1.31
C SER A 111 4.75 15.43 0.11
N TYR A 112 4.53 14.29 0.74
CA TYR A 112 5.05 13.96 2.06
C TYR A 112 6.52 13.55 1.98
N GLU A 113 7.41 14.32 2.61
CA GLU A 113 8.87 14.05 2.69
C GLU A 113 9.46 13.52 1.35
N PRO A 114 9.31 14.25 0.22
CA PRO A 114 9.65 13.75 -1.12
C PRO A 114 11.15 13.45 -1.29
N GLU A 115 12.03 14.11 -0.54
CA GLU A 115 13.47 13.81 -0.54
C GLU A 115 13.78 12.43 0.07
N LYS A 116 12.91 11.93 0.97
CA LYS A 116 13.09 10.65 1.65
C LYS A 116 12.35 9.52 0.95
N TYR A 117 11.11 9.75 0.53
CA TYR A 117 10.27 8.69 -0.02
C TYR A 117 10.19 8.68 -1.55
N GLY A 118 10.55 9.80 -2.21
CA GLY A 118 10.37 9.93 -3.66
C GLY A 118 8.89 10.05 -4.02
N ASN A 119 8.51 9.52 -5.19
CA ASN A 119 7.16 9.71 -5.74
C ASN A 119 6.11 8.73 -5.20
N LYS A 120 6.51 7.83 -4.29
CA LYS A 120 5.65 6.81 -3.65
C LYS A 120 6.01 6.65 -2.18
N VAL A 121 4.99 6.46 -1.34
CA VAL A 121 5.15 6.05 0.05
C VAL A 121 4.56 4.66 0.20
N ILE A 122 5.36 3.69 0.64
CA ILE A 122 4.92 2.30 0.82
C ILE A 122 4.79 2.03 2.31
N ILE A 123 3.58 1.73 2.75
CA ILE A 123 3.26 1.42 4.15
C ILE A 123 3.06 -0.08 4.27
N GLU A 124 3.88 -0.74 5.07
CA GLU A 124 3.76 -2.15 5.38
C GLU A 124 3.38 -2.36 6.84
N ARG A 125 2.45 -3.29 7.07
CA ARG A 125 2.19 -3.84 8.39
C ARG A 125 2.57 -5.32 8.39
N HIS A 126 3.44 -5.67 9.32
CA HIS A 126 3.93 -7.04 9.55
C HIS A 126 3.32 -7.55 10.84
N PHE A 127 2.68 -8.71 10.82
CA PHE A 127 2.11 -9.30 12.02
C PHE A 127 2.21 -10.82 12.04
N THR A 128 2.22 -11.39 13.24
CA THR A 128 2.49 -12.80 13.47
C THR A 128 1.38 -13.50 14.23
N THR A 129 1.42 -14.83 14.26
CA THR A 129 0.53 -15.66 15.08
C THR A 129 0.67 -15.40 16.59
N ASN A 130 1.80 -14.82 17.01
CA ASN A 130 2.09 -14.47 18.41
C ASN A 130 1.52 -13.12 18.83
N ASN A 131 0.61 -12.55 18.04
CA ASN A 131 -0.03 -11.25 18.29
C ASN A 131 0.96 -10.06 18.27
N SER A 132 2.16 -10.23 17.68
CA SER A 132 3.05 -9.11 17.41
C SER A 132 2.62 -8.40 16.12
N SER A 133 2.73 -7.08 16.10
CA SER A 133 2.46 -6.24 14.93
C SER A 133 3.46 -5.09 14.88
N SER A 134 3.98 -4.79 13.70
CA SER A 134 4.91 -3.67 13.47
C SER A 134 4.62 -3.01 12.13
N TYR A 135 5.04 -1.75 11.99
CA TYR A 135 4.92 -0.99 10.75
C TYR A 135 6.30 -0.70 10.16
N LYS A 136 6.37 -0.65 8.84
CA LYS A 136 7.51 -0.12 8.09
C LYS A 136 6.98 0.87 7.06
N ILE A 137 7.68 1.99 6.90
CA ILE A 137 7.40 2.97 5.85
C ILE A 137 8.63 3.02 4.96
N LYS A 138 8.44 2.80 3.66
CA LYS A 138 9.50 2.67 2.66
C LYS A 138 9.33 3.69 1.55
N SER A 139 10.44 4.02 0.91
CA SER A 139 10.49 4.88 -0.29
C SER A 139 10.08 4.10 -1.54
N GLU A 140 10.00 4.80 -2.67
CA GLU A 140 9.72 4.19 -3.98
C GLU A 140 10.74 3.12 -4.40
N THR A 141 11.92 3.07 -3.78
CA THR A 141 12.98 2.09 -4.06
C THR A 141 12.93 0.83 -3.19
N GLY A 142 12.05 0.79 -2.17
CA GLY A 142 11.85 -0.37 -1.29
C GLY A 142 12.69 -0.37 -0.02
#